data_AF-A0A969E3E9-F1
#
_entry.id   AF-A0A969E3E9-F1
#
_cell.length_a   1.000
_cell.length_b   1.000
_cell.length_c   1.000
_cell.angle_alpha   90.00
_cell.angle_beta   90.00
_cell.angle_gamma   90.00
#
_symmetry.space_group_name_H-M   'P 1'
#
loop_
_entity.id
_entity.type
_entity.pdbx_description
1 polymer ?
#
loop_
_entity_poly.entity_id
_entity_poly.type
_entity_poly.pdbx_seq_one_letter_code
_entity_poly.pdbx_strand_id
1 'polypeptide(L)'
;MIFAQNDKIDQAKDVKKMEAAKDQKEGWSKAGGLALGLDILNFINPRVGAGDNIFRLSGAINYSANLLRGKNLWNNKFGFLIGAQKIGGNAFTKSADAIVATSQYGYQVDKMAMVRIGFG
;
A
#
# COMPACT_ATOMS: atom_id res chain seq x y z
N MET A 1 9.00 -0.13 -1.52
CA MET A 1 8.99 -1.02 -0.33
C MET A 1 7.66 -0.98 0.44
N ILE A 2 6.92 0.14 0.45
CA ILE A 2 5.64 0.29 1.19
C ILE A 2 4.53 -0.67 0.70
N PHE A 3 4.32 -0.81 -0.61
CA PHE A 3 3.22 -1.62 -1.14
C PHE A 3 3.42 -3.14 -0.97
N ALA A 4 4.65 -3.63 -1.14
CA ALA A 4 4.97 -5.06 -0.99
C ALA A 4 4.89 -5.55 0.47
N GLN A 5 5.09 -4.66 1.46
CA GLN A 5 4.98 -5.01 2.87
C GLN A 5 3.51 -5.21 3.28
N ASN A 6 2.58 -4.49 2.64
CA ASN A 6 1.15 -4.63 2.88
C ASN A 6 0.57 -5.97 2.37
N ASP A 7 1.11 -6.54 1.29
CA ASP A 7 0.58 -7.79 0.73
C ASP A 7 0.70 -8.99 1.68
N LYS A 8 1.82 -9.15 2.39
CA LYS A 8 1.98 -10.24 3.36
C LYS A 8 1.04 -10.08 4.56
N ILE A 9 0.81 -8.85 4.99
CA ILE A 9 -0.10 -8.53 6.10
C ILE A 9 -1.55 -8.81 5.69
N ASP A 10 -1.91 -8.48 4.45
CA ASP A 10 -3.25 -8.70 3.93
C ASP A 10 -3.53 -10.21 3.74
N GLN A 11 -2.54 -10.99 3.31
CA GLN A 11 -2.66 -12.45 3.25
C GLN A 11 -3.02 -13.07 4.61
N ALA A 12 -2.30 -12.68 5.67
CA ALA A 12 -2.56 -13.18 7.02
C ALA A 12 -3.94 -12.72 7.56
N LYS A 13 -4.37 -11.50 7.21
CA LYS A 13 -5.70 -11.00 7.59
C LYS A 13 -6.83 -11.71 6.86
N ASP A 14 -6.66 -12.05 5.58
CA ASP A 14 -7.68 -12.73 4.79
C ASP A 14 -7.93 -14.17 5.26
N VAL A 15 -6.87 -14.90 5.64
CA VAL A 15 -7.02 -16.24 6.24
C VAL A 15 -7.81 -16.15 7.55
N LYS A 16 -7.45 -15.20 8.43
CA LYS A 16 -8.21 -14.95 9.67
C LYS A 16 -9.65 -14.50 9.43
N LYS A 17 -9.91 -13.70 8.40
CA LYS A 17 -11.27 -13.24 8.05
C LYS A 17 -12.16 -14.40 7.59
N MET A 18 -11.62 -15.37 6.86
CA MET A 18 -12.40 -16.55 6.44
C MET A 18 -12.63 -17.56 7.57
N GLU A 19 -11.71 -17.72 8.52
CA GLU A 19 -11.97 -18.50 9.73
C GLU A 19 -13.11 -17.90 10.58
N ALA A 20 -13.21 -16.57 10.60
CA ALA A 20 -14.28 -15.82 11.26
C ALA A 20 -15.58 -15.69 10.43
N ALA A 21 -15.64 -16.27 9.22
CA ALA A 21 -16.76 -16.09 8.28
C ALA A 21 -18.09 -16.73 8.74
N LYS A 22 -18.14 -17.40 9.90
CA LYS A 22 -19.41 -17.81 10.50
C LYS A 22 -20.24 -16.63 11.04
N ASP A 23 -19.60 -15.50 11.36
CA ASP A 23 -20.25 -14.33 11.98
C ASP A 23 -20.09 -13.02 11.19
N GLN A 24 -19.40 -13.02 10.03
CA GLN A 24 -19.21 -11.80 9.22
C GLN A 24 -20.29 -11.63 8.16
N LYS A 25 -20.77 -10.39 7.97
CA LYS A 25 -21.65 -10.02 6.85
C LYS A 25 -20.92 -10.26 5.53
N GLU A 26 -21.44 -11.19 4.74
CA GLU A 26 -21.05 -11.34 3.33
C GLU A 26 -21.25 -10.04 2.56
N GLY A 27 -20.40 -9.80 1.56
CA GLY A 27 -20.52 -8.66 0.65
C GLY A 27 -19.21 -7.89 0.47
N TRP A 28 -19.37 -6.68 -0.07
CA TRP A 28 -18.24 -5.79 -0.36
C TRP A 28 -17.86 -4.97 0.88
N SER A 29 -16.61 -5.08 1.28
CA SER A 29 -15.94 -4.18 2.20
C SER A 29 -15.05 -3.23 1.42
N LYS A 30 -15.25 -1.92 1.58
CA LYS A 30 -14.47 -0.88 0.92
C LYS A 30 -13.71 -0.10 1.99
N ALA A 31 -12.44 0.18 1.74
CA ALA A 31 -11.62 1.04 2.59
C ALA A 31 -10.76 1.96 1.73
N GLY A 32 -10.60 3.19 2.17
CA GLY A 32 -9.77 4.17 1.49
C GLY A 32 -9.00 5.01 2.49
N GLY A 33 -7.90 5.59 2.05
CA GLY A 33 -7.06 6.42 2.88
C GLY A 33 -6.28 7.43 2.05
N LEU A 34 -6.07 8.60 2.64
CA LEU A 34 -5.15 9.62 2.15
C LEU A 34 -3.96 9.65 3.10
N ALA A 35 -2.75 9.81 2.56
CA ALA A 35 -1.55 10.01 3.34
C ALA A 35 -0.78 11.21 2.82
N LEU A 36 -0.25 12.01 3.75
CA LEU A 36 0.67 13.10 3.45
C LEU A 36 1.98 12.81 4.19
N GLY A 37 3.09 12.94 3.49
CA GLY A 37 4.43 12.68 4.03
C GLY A 37 5.32 13.91 3.88
N LEU A 38 6.00 14.28 4.96
CA LEU A 38 6.97 15.37 5.00
C LEU A 38 8.28 14.82 5.56
N ASP A 39 9.34 14.83 4.73
CA ASP A 39 10.68 14.42 5.14
C ASP A 39 11.60 15.65 5.14
N ILE A 40 12.27 15.90 6.26
CA ILE A 40 13.29 16.95 6.38
C ILE A 40 14.59 16.31 6.85
N LEU A 41 15.67 16.53 6.10
CA LEU A 41 17.02 16.12 6.46
C LEU A 41 17.94 17.34 6.42
N ASN A 42 18.49 17.72 7.57
CA ASN A 42 19.42 18.84 7.72
C ASN A 42 20.79 18.35 8.20
N PHE A 43 21.82 18.62 7.41
CA PHE A 43 23.22 18.43 7.78
C PHE A 43 23.78 19.73 8.33
N ILE A 44 24.13 19.74 9.62
CA ILE A 44 24.68 20.91 10.33
C ILE A 44 26.21 21.01 10.16
N ASN A 45 26.88 19.97 9.63
CA ASN A 45 28.34 19.92 9.51
C ASN A 45 28.80 20.06 8.05
N PRO A 46 29.31 21.23 7.61
CA PRO A 46 29.71 21.48 6.24
C PRO A 46 31.13 20.95 6.00
N ARG A 47 31.32 19.63 6.04
CA ARG A 47 32.50 19.03 5.40
C ARG A 47 32.23 18.91 3.91
N VAL A 48 33.20 19.27 3.09
CA VAL A 48 33.13 19.07 1.63
C VAL A 48 32.84 17.59 1.37
N GLY A 49 31.69 17.29 0.75
CA GLY A 49 31.23 15.93 0.49
C GLY A 49 30.27 15.31 1.52
N ALA A 50 29.79 16.06 2.52
CA ALA A 50 28.85 15.55 3.54
C ALA A 50 27.41 15.32 3.05
N GLY A 51 27.09 15.72 1.82
CA GLY A 51 25.73 15.65 1.24
C GLY A 51 24.93 16.94 1.44
N ASP A 52 23.81 17.02 0.71
CA ASP A 52 22.94 18.19 0.67
C ASP A 52 21.70 18.03 1.58
N ASN A 53 21.19 19.14 2.10
CA ASN A 53 19.92 19.17 2.84
C ASN A 53 18.76 18.73 1.95
N ILE A 54 17.84 17.93 2.47
CA ILE A 54 16.69 17.43 1.74
C ILE A 54 15.40 17.93 2.38
N PHE A 55 14.52 18.44 1.56
CA PHE A 55 13.13 18.70 1.91
C PHE A 55 12.23 17.95 0.93
N ARG A 56 11.41 17.02 1.40
CA ARG A 56 10.49 16.24 0.56
C ARG A 56 9.07 16.37 1.08
N LEU A 57 8.14 16.55 0.14
CA LEU A 57 6.71 16.47 0.37
C LEU A 57 6.13 15.40 -0.55
N SER A 58 5.23 14.58 -0.02
CA SER A 58 4.56 13.52 -0.75
C SER A 58 3.09 13.40 -0.35
N GLY A 59 2.28 12.96 -1.29
CA GLY A 59 0.87 12.66 -1.10
C GLY A 59 0.55 11.29 -1.70
N ALA A 60 -0.25 10.51 -1.00
CA ALA A 60 -0.70 9.21 -1.46
C ALA A 60 -2.21 9.05 -1.28
N ILE A 61 -2.81 8.34 -2.23
CA ILE A 61 -4.20 7.91 -2.20
C ILE A 61 -4.19 6.39 -2.25
N ASN A 62 -4.92 5.75 -1.36
CA ASN A 62 -5.10 4.31 -1.34
C ASN A 62 -6.59 3.97 -1.30
N TYR A 63 -6.97 2.95 -2.04
CA TYR A 63 -8.31 2.41 -2.09
C TYR A 63 -8.25 0.90 -2.14
N SER A 64 -9.14 0.24 -1.42
CA SER A 64 -9.34 -1.20 -1.49
C SER A 64 -10.81 -1.56 -1.51
N ALA A 65 -11.14 -2.56 -2.29
CA ALA A 65 -12.47 -3.14 -2.39
C ALA A 65 -12.35 -4.66 -2.34
N ASN A 66 -12.83 -5.24 -1.25
CA ASN A 66 -12.73 -6.66 -0.96
C ASN A 66 -14.14 -7.26 -0.91
N LEU A 67 -14.39 -8.28 -1.71
CA LEU A 67 -15.62 -9.06 -1.68
C LEU A 67 -15.38 -10.37 -0.95
N LEU A 68 -16.18 -10.62 0.08
CA LEU A 68 -16.27 -11.92 0.74
C LEU A 68 -17.66 -12.51 0.44
N ARG A 69 -17.70 -13.69 -0.18
CA ARG A 69 -18.97 -14.39 -0.46
C ARG A 69 -18.77 -15.90 -0.40
N GLY A 70 -19.28 -16.54 0.64
CA GLY A 70 -19.02 -17.95 0.93
C GLY A 70 -17.52 -18.27 0.92
N LYS A 71 -17.11 -19.20 0.05
CA LYS A 71 -15.72 -19.63 -0.13
C LYS A 71 -14.89 -18.74 -1.06
N ASN A 72 -15.50 -17.70 -1.62
CA ASN A 72 -14.88 -16.83 -2.61
C ASN A 72 -14.41 -15.54 -1.93
N LEU A 73 -13.19 -15.14 -2.29
CA LEU A 73 -12.58 -13.90 -1.90
C LEU A 73 -12.14 -13.15 -3.15
N TRP A 74 -12.43 -11.86 -3.23
CA TRP A 74 -11.89 -11.02 -4.30
C TRP A 74 -11.41 -9.70 -3.74
N ASN A 75 -10.10 -9.50 -3.77
CA ASN A 75 -9.44 -8.31 -3.26
C ASN A 75 -8.98 -7.44 -4.41
N ASN A 76 -9.32 -6.16 -4.35
CA ASN A 76 -8.83 -5.15 -5.29
C ASN A 76 -8.15 -4.06 -4.48
N LYS A 77 -6.96 -3.63 -4.92
CA LYS A 77 -6.26 -2.49 -4.34
C LYS A 77 -5.85 -1.53 -5.43
N PHE A 78 -5.96 -0.25 -5.14
CA PHE A 78 -5.48 0.84 -5.95
C PHE A 78 -4.67 1.79 -5.06
N GLY A 79 -3.53 2.22 -5.55
CA GLY A 79 -2.61 3.13 -4.88
C GLY A 79 -2.07 4.13 -5.89
N PHE A 80 -2.04 5.39 -5.48
CA PHE A 80 -1.42 6.48 -6.22
C PHE A 80 -0.50 7.24 -5.28
N LEU A 81 0.73 7.52 -5.72
CA LEU A 81 1.73 8.25 -4.95
C LEU A 81 2.37 9.31 -5.84
N ILE A 82 2.38 10.54 -5.36
CA ILE A 82 3.11 11.64 -5.97
C ILE A 82 3.99 12.31 -4.92
N GLY A 83 5.15 12.81 -5.34
CA GLY A 83 6.03 13.55 -4.45
C GLY A 83 6.95 14.49 -5.19
N ALA A 84 7.35 15.56 -4.49
CA ALA A 84 8.37 16.49 -4.90
C ALA A 84 9.43 16.62 -3.80
N GLN A 85 10.68 16.86 -4.19
CA GLN A 85 11.77 17.12 -3.26
C GLN A 85 12.68 18.24 -3.74
N LYS A 86 13.25 18.95 -2.78
CA LYS A 86 14.36 19.87 -2.97
C LYS A 86 15.59 19.27 -2.30
N ILE A 87 16.71 19.26 -3.02
CA ILE A 87 18.01 18.80 -2.52
C ILE A 87 18.98 19.97 -2.64
N GLY A 88 19.50 20.45 -1.51
CA GLY A 88 20.43 21.56 -1.42
C GLY A 88 19.83 22.87 -1.93
N GLY A 89 20.60 23.61 -2.72
CA GLY A 89 20.19 24.86 -3.36
C GLY A 89 19.36 24.68 -4.64
N ASN A 90 19.13 23.45 -5.10
CA ASN A 90 18.50 23.19 -6.40
C ASN A 90 16.99 23.49 -6.41
N ALA A 91 16.42 23.51 -7.61
CA ALA A 91 14.98 23.59 -7.80
C ALA A 91 14.26 22.32 -7.29
N PHE A 92 12.95 22.41 -7.08
CA PHE A 92 12.14 21.23 -6.76
C PHE A 92 12.13 20.25 -7.94
N THR A 93 12.34 18.97 -7.63
CA THR A 93 12.32 17.85 -8.57
C THR A 93 11.28 16.82 -8.15
N LYS A 94 10.76 16.04 -9.10
CA LYS A 94 9.82 14.97 -8.80
C LYS A 94 10.55 13.88 -8.00
N SER A 95 10.03 13.52 -6.82
CA SER A 95 10.59 12.49 -5.96
C SER A 95 9.85 11.17 -6.03
N ALA A 96 8.55 11.20 -6.38
CA ALA A 96 7.74 10.01 -6.54
C ALA A 96 6.68 10.21 -7.63
N ASP A 97 6.46 9.14 -8.39
CA ASP A 97 5.36 8.95 -9.32
C ASP A 97 5.07 7.45 -9.40
N ALA A 98 4.06 6.98 -8.69
CA ALA A 98 3.74 5.56 -8.70
C ALA A 98 2.24 5.35 -8.71
N ILE A 99 1.83 4.41 -9.56
CA ILE A 99 0.48 3.88 -9.59
C ILE A 99 0.59 2.38 -9.37
N VAL A 100 -0.20 1.86 -8.45
CA VAL A 100 -0.26 0.44 -8.13
C VAL A 100 -1.72 0.02 -8.20
N ALA A 101 -2.03 -0.98 -9.02
CA ALA A 101 -3.36 -1.54 -9.09
C ALA A 101 -3.22 -3.05 -9.04
N THR A 102 -3.92 -3.71 -8.12
CA THR A 102 -3.89 -5.16 -7.98
C THR A 102 -5.30 -5.70 -7.90
N SER A 103 -5.50 -6.88 -8.47
CA SER A 103 -6.74 -7.63 -8.38
C SER A 103 -6.39 -9.09 -8.11
N GLN A 104 -6.89 -9.63 -7.01
CA GLN A 104 -6.56 -10.96 -6.52
C GLN A 104 -7.84 -11.72 -6.20
N TYR A 105 -8.04 -12.84 -6.88
CA TYR A 105 -9.13 -13.76 -6.61
C TYR A 105 -8.62 -14.93 -5.77
N GLY A 106 -9.39 -15.32 -4.76
CA GLY A 106 -9.10 -16.44 -3.87
C GLY A 106 -10.29 -17.39 -3.74
N TYR A 107 -10.01 -18.68 -3.75
CA TYR A 107 -10.98 -19.74 -3.49
C TYR A 107 -10.52 -20.63 -2.34
N GLN A 108 -11.39 -20.82 -1.35
CA GLN A 108 -11.13 -21.71 -0.23
C GLN A 108 -11.44 -23.17 -0.59
N VAL A 109 -10.39 -23.99 -0.63
CA VAL A 109 -10.50 -25.43 -0.93
C VAL A 109 -10.79 -26.22 0.34
N ASP A 110 -10.12 -25.87 1.44
CA ASP A 110 -10.32 -26.46 2.77
C ASP A 110 -10.24 -25.37 3.86
N LYS A 111 -10.63 -25.68 5.11
CA LYS A 111 -10.57 -24.74 6.25
C LYS A 111 -9.18 -24.10 6.40
N MET A 112 -8.12 -24.82 6.05
CA MET A 112 -6.74 -24.36 6.16
C MET A 112 -6.07 -24.04 4.81
N ALA A 113 -6.75 -24.24 3.67
CA ALA A 113 -6.14 -24.12 2.36
C ALA A 113 -6.94 -23.21 1.40
N MET A 114 -6.24 -22.24 0.81
CA MET A 114 -6.79 -21.29 -0.15
C MET A 114 -5.89 -21.19 -1.39
N VAL A 115 -6.49 -21.32 -2.56
CA VAL A 115 -5.82 -21.04 -3.84
C VAL A 115 -6.08 -19.60 -4.21
N ARG A 116 -5.04 -18.87 -4.63
CA ARG A 116 -5.16 -17.46 -5.05
C ARG A 116 -4.52 -17.26 -6.41
N ILE A 117 -5.15 -16.43 -7.23
CA ILE A 117 -4.65 -15.98 -8.53
C ILE A 117 -4.77 -14.46 -8.53
N GLY A 118 -3.72 -13.76 -8.94
CA GLY A 118 -3.70 -12.31 -8.89
C GLY A 118 -2.90 -11.67 -10.00
N PHE A 119 -3.26 -10.43 -10.30
CA PHE A 119 -2.63 -9.55 -11.27
C PHE A 119 -2.27 -8.24 -10.57
N GLY A 120 -1.13 -7.65 -10.92
CA GLY A 120 -0.60 -6.44 -10.30
C GLY A 120 0.58 -5.87 -11.07
#